data_AF-A0A962WA89-F1
#
_entry.id   AF-A0A962WA89-F1
#
_cell.length_a   1.000
_cell.length_b   1.000
_cell.length_c   1.000
_cell.angle_alpha   90.00
_cell.angle_beta   90.00
_cell.angle_gamma   90.00
#
_symmetry.space_group_name_H-M   'P 1'
#
loop_
_entity.id
_entity.type
_entity.pdbx_description
1 polymer ?
#
loop_
_entity_poly.entity_id
_entity_poly.type
_entity_poly.pdbx_seq_one_letter_code
_entity_poly.pdbx_strand_id
1 'polypeptide(L)'
;ERVLGRVVARDLVKPGTDEVLVEAGTLLDEVLVDKLESMAVDEVMVRSPITCETRWGVCSKCYGRDLARGHQVNIGEAVGVIAAQSIGEPGTQLTMRTFHIGGAASRASAVSSIQIKHGGKVRFHNIKHVQHKDGLVVVSRSAELAVADELGRERERYKVPYGALITVPEGEETKGGQIVATWDPHTHPIIVEVEGKVQFTDMEENITVNYQTDELTGLTNIEVIDPKDRPQAGKDMRPLIRVVDAKGKPVCMPGTDAPAQYFLPAGSITGLKDGAEIGVGDVIPRIPQESS
;
A
#
# COMPACT_ATOMS: atom_id res chain seq x y z
N GLU A 1 -4.90 -9.60 -3.06
CA GLU A 1 -6.01 -9.99 -2.12
C GLU A 1 -7.34 -9.21 -2.31
N ARG A 2 -7.39 -7.88 -2.20
CA ARG A 2 -8.65 -7.08 -2.21
C ARG A 2 -9.58 -7.26 -3.42
N VAL A 3 -9.03 -7.64 -4.57
CA VAL A 3 -9.76 -7.79 -5.84
C VAL A 3 -10.16 -9.24 -6.14
N LEU A 4 -9.70 -10.21 -5.33
CA LEU A 4 -9.99 -11.62 -5.54
C LEU A 4 -11.50 -11.87 -5.53
N GLY A 5 -12.00 -12.58 -6.54
CA GLY A 5 -13.41 -12.90 -6.67
C GLY A 5 -14.32 -11.73 -7.07
N ARG A 6 -13.77 -10.56 -7.41
CA ARG A 6 -14.53 -9.43 -7.96
C ARG A 6 -14.60 -9.48 -9.48
N VAL A 7 -15.57 -8.79 -10.05
CA VAL A 7 -15.75 -8.67 -11.50
C VAL A 7 -15.25 -7.32 -11.97
N VAL A 8 -14.46 -7.29 -13.04
CA VAL A 8 -13.93 -6.07 -13.64
C VAL A 8 -15.06 -5.21 -14.22
N ALA A 9 -15.06 -3.91 -13.94
CA ALA A 9 -16.10 -2.98 -14.41
C ALA A 9 -15.76 -2.29 -15.73
N ARG A 10 -14.48 -2.08 -16.02
CA ARG A 10 -13.95 -1.47 -17.25
C ARG A 10 -12.70 -2.21 -17.69
N ASP A 11 -12.46 -2.24 -19.00
CA ASP A 11 -11.28 -2.89 -19.57
C ASP A 11 -10.02 -2.39 -18.87
N LEU A 12 -9.22 -3.33 -18.37
CA LEU A 12 -8.00 -3.05 -17.66
C LEU A 12 -6.85 -3.06 -18.67
N VAL A 13 -6.28 -1.89 -18.93
CA VAL A 13 -5.11 -1.74 -19.80
C VAL A 13 -3.82 -1.86 -19.01
N LYS A 14 -2.77 -2.36 -19.65
CA LYS A 14 -1.45 -2.43 -19.03
C LYS A 14 -0.86 -1.03 -18.86
N PRO A 15 -0.33 -0.68 -17.68
CA PRO A 15 0.35 0.61 -17.49
C PRO A 15 1.45 0.83 -18.54
N GLY A 16 1.34 1.92 -19.31
CA GLY A 16 2.30 2.28 -20.36
C GLY A 16 2.03 1.71 -21.76
N THR A 17 0.94 0.96 -21.98
CA THR A 17 0.55 0.45 -23.32
C THR A 17 -0.98 0.45 -23.48
N ASP A 18 -1.48 0.49 -24.72
CA ASP A 18 -2.92 0.33 -25.03
C ASP A 18 -3.37 -1.14 -25.10
N GLU A 19 -2.55 -2.08 -24.60
CA GLU A 19 -2.91 -3.50 -24.57
C GLU A 19 -3.87 -3.81 -23.41
N VAL A 20 -5.03 -4.37 -23.73
CA VAL A 20 -6.03 -4.80 -22.75
C VAL A 20 -5.56 -6.10 -22.08
N LEU A 21 -5.37 -6.05 -20.76
CA LEU A 21 -4.99 -7.20 -19.93
C LEU A 21 -6.16 -8.07 -19.52
N VAL A 22 -7.26 -7.42 -19.13
CA VAL A 22 -8.47 -8.08 -18.64
C VAL A 22 -9.67 -7.30 -19.14
N GLU A 23 -10.58 -7.97 -19.85
CA GLU A 23 -11.81 -7.38 -20.37
C GLU A 23 -12.83 -7.08 -19.26
N ALA A 24 -13.65 -6.07 -19.48
CA ALA A 24 -14.78 -5.74 -18.62
C ALA A 24 -15.75 -6.93 -18.49
N GLY A 25 -16.19 -7.20 -17.27
CA GLY A 25 -17.10 -8.31 -16.97
C GLY A 25 -16.40 -9.63 -16.65
N THR A 26 -15.06 -9.68 -16.70
CA THR A 26 -14.28 -10.86 -16.29
C THR A 26 -14.25 -11.01 -14.77
N LEU A 27 -14.42 -12.24 -14.27
CA LEU A 27 -14.26 -12.59 -12.87
C LEU A 27 -12.77 -12.78 -12.55
N LEU A 28 -12.27 -12.11 -11.53
CA LEU A 28 -10.88 -12.21 -11.10
C LEU A 28 -10.67 -13.46 -10.23
N ASP A 29 -9.95 -14.43 -10.77
CA ASP A 29 -9.45 -15.61 -10.06
C ASP A 29 -8.00 -15.39 -9.56
N GLU A 30 -7.46 -16.36 -8.82
CA GLU A 30 -6.12 -16.32 -8.26
C GLU A 30 -5.06 -16.13 -9.35
N VAL A 31 -5.20 -16.82 -10.49
CA VAL A 31 -4.24 -16.76 -11.60
C VAL A 31 -4.21 -15.38 -12.24
N LEU A 32 -5.38 -14.77 -12.45
CA LEU A 32 -5.47 -13.41 -12.97
C LEU A 32 -4.94 -12.40 -11.96
N VAL A 33 -5.23 -12.56 -10.67
CA VAL A 33 -4.70 -11.66 -9.63
C VAL A 33 -3.16 -11.73 -9.58
N ASP A 34 -2.56 -12.92 -9.64
CA ASP A 34 -1.11 -13.08 -9.68
C ASP A 34 -0.51 -12.42 -10.93
N LYS A 35 -1.19 -12.54 -12.08
CA LYS A 35 -0.79 -11.84 -13.31
C LYS A 35 -0.85 -10.33 -13.14
N LEU A 36 -1.91 -9.79 -12.52
CA LEU A 36 -2.03 -8.35 -12.23
C LEU A 36 -0.93 -7.85 -11.29
N GLU A 37 -0.58 -8.64 -10.27
CA GLU A 37 0.51 -8.32 -9.36
C GLU A 37 1.86 -8.31 -10.08
N SER A 38 2.15 -9.31 -10.92
CA SER A 38 3.40 -9.37 -11.71
C SER A 38 3.56 -8.17 -12.67
N MET A 39 2.44 -7.58 -13.10
CA MET A 39 2.41 -6.43 -14.01
C MET A 39 2.37 -5.09 -13.28
N ALA A 40 2.44 -5.09 -11.93
CA ALA A 40 2.42 -3.91 -11.08
C ALA A 40 1.21 -2.99 -11.35
N VAL A 41 0.01 -3.56 -11.49
CA VAL A 41 -1.22 -2.77 -11.60
C VAL A 41 -1.65 -2.28 -10.22
N ASP A 42 -1.65 -0.95 -10.02
CA ASP A 42 -1.99 -0.36 -8.72
C ASP A 42 -3.49 -0.15 -8.49
N GLU A 43 -4.26 0.07 -9.56
CA GLU A 43 -5.68 0.39 -9.49
C GLU A 43 -6.51 -0.46 -10.44
N VAL A 44 -7.64 -0.97 -9.95
CA VAL A 44 -8.58 -1.78 -10.74
C VAL A 44 -10.00 -1.32 -10.45
N MET A 45 -10.72 -0.92 -11.51
CA MET A 45 -12.15 -0.64 -11.42
C MET A 45 -12.96 -1.95 -11.43
N VAL A 46 -13.61 -2.26 -10.31
CA VAL A 46 -14.44 -3.46 -10.14
C VAL A 46 -15.91 -3.10 -9.93
N ARG A 47 -16.79 -4.05 -10.22
CA ARG A 47 -18.22 -3.94 -9.89
C ARG A 47 -18.42 -4.09 -8.38
N SER A 48 -19.42 -3.38 -7.87
CA SER A 48 -19.75 -3.36 -6.44
C SER A 48 -21.24 -3.68 -6.23
N PRO A 49 -21.62 -4.32 -5.11
CA PRO A 49 -23.01 -4.43 -4.69
C PRO A 49 -23.68 -3.07 -4.49
N ILE A 50 -22.92 -2.03 -4.11
CA ILE A 50 -23.44 -0.66 -3.86
C ILE A 50 -23.91 0.00 -5.15
N THR A 51 -23.20 -0.26 -6.26
CA THR A 51 -23.52 0.30 -7.58
C THR A 51 -24.46 -0.61 -8.39
N CYS A 52 -25.12 -1.57 -7.74
CA CYS A 52 -26.03 -2.49 -8.40
C CYS A 52 -27.40 -1.82 -8.63
N GLU A 53 -27.88 -1.83 -9.87
CA GLU A 53 -29.18 -1.26 -10.24
C GLU A 53 -30.36 -2.23 -9.99
N THR A 54 -30.10 -3.40 -9.42
CA THR A 54 -31.15 -4.39 -9.15
C THR A 54 -32.05 -3.89 -8.03
N ARG A 55 -33.37 -3.84 -8.27
CA ARG A 55 -34.34 -3.25 -7.33
C ARG A 55 -34.45 -4.00 -6.00
N TRP A 56 -34.41 -5.33 -6.04
CA TRP A 56 -34.48 -6.20 -4.86
C TRP A 56 -33.42 -7.29 -4.99
N GLY A 57 -32.35 -7.16 -4.21
CA GLY A 57 -31.19 -8.07 -4.25
C GLY A 57 -30.01 -7.50 -5.04
N VAL A 58 -29.05 -8.36 -5.36
CA VAL A 58 -27.80 -7.99 -6.04
C VAL A 58 -27.58 -8.97 -7.20
N CYS A 59 -27.17 -8.46 -8.37
CA CYS A 59 -26.86 -9.34 -9.50
C CYS A 59 -25.53 -10.10 -9.26
N SER A 60 -25.41 -11.28 -9.86
CA SER A 60 -24.23 -12.15 -9.66
C SER A 60 -22.91 -11.47 -10.03
N LYS A 61 -22.91 -10.59 -11.05
CA LYS A 61 -21.74 -9.84 -11.48
C LYS A 61 -21.32 -8.73 -10.49
N CYS A 62 -22.25 -8.12 -9.75
CA CYS A 62 -21.94 -7.09 -8.75
C CYS A 62 -21.42 -7.70 -7.44
N TYR A 63 -21.87 -8.91 -7.10
CA TYR A 63 -21.35 -9.65 -5.96
C TYR A 63 -20.00 -10.31 -6.28
N GLY A 64 -19.95 -11.08 -7.38
CA GLY A 64 -18.78 -11.80 -7.85
C GLY A 64 -18.77 -13.27 -7.40
N ARG A 65 -17.71 -13.67 -6.72
CA ARG A 65 -17.45 -15.04 -6.27
C ARG A 65 -18.00 -15.29 -4.86
N ASP A 66 -18.59 -16.46 -4.66
CA ASP A 66 -18.86 -16.99 -3.33
C ASP A 66 -17.53 -17.46 -2.71
N LEU A 67 -17.11 -16.82 -1.62
CA LEU A 67 -15.86 -17.13 -0.93
C LEU A 67 -15.90 -18.48 -0.19
N ALA A 68 -17.08 -19.01 0.14
CA ALA A 68 -17.20 -20.29 0.82
C ALA A 68 -17.04 -21.47 -0.14
N ARG A 69 -17.52 -21.34 -1.38
CA ARG A 69 -17.50 -22.42 -2.38
C ARG A 69 -16.49 -22.22 -3.51
N GLY A 70 -15.98 -21.00 -3.66
CA GLY A 70 -14.92 -20.69 -4.62
C GLY A 70 -15.37 -20.63 -6.08
N HIS A 71 -16.67 -20.54 -6.37
CA HIS A 71 -17.20 -20.29 -7.72
C HIS A 71 -18.03 -18.99 -7.77
N GLN A 72 -18.43 -18.55 -8.96
CA GLN A 72 -19.33 -17.41 -9.10
C GLN A 72 -20.63 -17.66 -8.33
N VAL A 73 -21.15 -16.64 -7.66
CA VAL A 73 -22.33 -16.80 -6.78
C VAL A 73 -23.55 -17.31 -7.56
N ASN A 74 -24.27 -18.24 -6.94
CA ASN A 74 -25.45 -18.83 -7.55
C ASN A 74 -26.66 -17.89 -7.49
N ILE A 75 -27.56 -18.00 -8.45
CA ILE A 75 -28.82 -17.26 -8.42
C ILE A 75 -29.68 -17.85 -7.29
N GLY A 76 -30.19 -16.98 -6.41
CA GLY A 76 -30.98 -17.38 -5.24
C GLY A 76 -30.18 -17.44 -3.93
N GLU A 77 -28.88 -17.15 -3.97
CA GLU A 77 -28.03 -17.10 -2.79
C GLU A 77 -28.37 -15.92 -1.88
N ALA A 78 -28.51 -16.17 -0.57
CA ALA A 78 -28.85 -15.16 0.43
C ALA A 78 -27.63 -14.34 0.86
N VAL A 79 -27.00 -13.65 -0.08
CA VAL A 79 -25.74 -12.89 0.11
C VAL A 79 -25.80 -11.85 1.24
N GLY A 80 -26.98 -11.30 1.52
CA GLY A 80 -27.18 -10.33 2.61
C GLY A 80 -27.04 -10.96 4.00
N VAL A 81 -27.57 -12.17 4.20
CA VAL A 81 -27.45 -12.90 5.48
C VAL A 81 -26.01 -13.36 5.68
N ILE A 82 -25.38 -13.86 4.62
CA ILE A 82 -23.97 -14.27 4.64
C ILE A 82 -23.09 -13.09 5.05
N ALA A 83 -23.26 -11.92 4.41
CA ALA A 83 -22.49 -10.72 4.74
C ALA A 83 -22.70 -10.27 6.20
N ALA A 84 -23.91 -10.34 6.72
CA ALA A 84 -24.20 -10.01 8.11
C ALA A 84 -23.48 -10.95 9.09
N GLN A 85 -23.50 -12.26 8.82
CA GLN A 85 -22.82 -13.26 9.65
C GLN A 85 -21.30 -13.12 9.61
N SER A 86 -20.72 -12.87 8.42
CA SER A 86 -19.28 -12.68 8.24
C SER A 86 -18.71 -11.49 9.02
N ILE A 87 -19.56 -10.55 9.46
CA ILE A 87 -19.17 -9.45 10.35
C ILE A 87 -19.57 -9.76 11.80
N GLY A 88 -20.80 -10.23 12.01
CA GLY A 88 -21.36 -10.42 13.35
C GLY A 88 -20.67 -11.50 14.17
N GLU A 89 -20.47 -12.70 13.60
CA GLU A 89 -19.84 -13.81 14.33
C GLU A 89 -18.39 -13.48 14.69
N PRO A 90 -17.51 -13.06 13.74
CA PRO A 90 -16.15 -12.67 14.09
C PRO A 90 -16.09 -11.50 15.08
N GLY A 91 -17.00 -10.53 14.99
CA GLY A 91 -17.05 -9.40 15.93
C GLY A 91 -17.39 -9.83 17.37
N THR A 92 -18.41 -10.67 17.53
CA THR A 92 -18.74 -11.25 18.85
C THR A 92 -17.63 -12.17 19.38
N GLN A 93 -16.95 -12.90 18.50
CA GLN A 93 -15.82 -13.75 18.88
C GLN A 93 -14.60 -12.92 19.29
N LEU A 94 -14.25 -11.88 18.54
CA LEU A 94 -13.12 -11.00 18.81
C LEU A 94 -13.30 -10.30 20.16
N THR A 95 -14.48 -9.71 20.39
CA THR A 95 -14.79 -9.05 21.66
C THR A 95 -14.65 -10.03 22.84
N MET A 96 -15.24 -11.23 22.74
CA MET A 96 -15.05 -12.26 23.76
C MET A 96 -13.57 -12.60 23.96
N ARG A 97 -12.81 -12.94 22.90
CA ARG A 97 -11.40 -13.31 23.03
C ARG A 97 -10.55 -12.19 23.65
N THR A 98 -10.74 -10.94 23.21
CA THR A 98 -9.99 -9.79 23.72
C THR A 98 -10.25 -9.56 25.20
N PHE A 99 -11.51 -9.67 25.68
CA PHE A 99 -11.79 -9.50 27.11
C PHE A 99 -11.23 -10.62 27.98
N HIS A 100 -11.23 -11.87 27.48
CA HIS A 100 -10.71 -13.01 28.25
C HIS A 100 -9.17 -13.04 28.30
N ILE A 101 -8.50 -12.49 27.28
CA ILE A 101 -7.03 -12.40 27.20
C ILE A 101 -6.51 -11.06 27.77
N GLY A 102 -7.36 -10.02 27.82
CA GLY A 102 -7.01 -8.63 28.16
C GLY A 102 -6.45 -8.38 29.56
N GLY A 103 -6.37 -9.39 30.43
CA GLY A 103 -5.63 -9.34 31.70
C GLY A 103 -4.11 -9.47 31.55
N ALA A 104 -3.62 -9.96 30.40
CA ALA A 104 -2.20 -10.06 30.11
C ALA A 104 -1.87 -9.23 28.86
N ALA A 105 -1.42 -8.00 29.07
CA ALA A 105 -0.94 -7.12 28.00
C ALA A 105 0.38 -7.67 27.41
N SER A 106 0.30 -8.61 26.48
CA SER A 106 1.42 -8.96 25.62
C SER A 106 1.31 -8.12 24.35
N ARG A 107 2.04 -7.00 24.33
CA ARG A 107 2.29 -6.27 23.08
C ARG A 107 3.26 -7.15 22.29
N ALA A 108 2.74 -7.97 21.37
CA ALA A 108 3.61 -8.67 20.43
C ALA A 108 4.40 -7.59 19.69
N SER A 109 5.73 -7.61 19.79
CA SER A 109 6.58 -6.66 19.07
C SER A 109 6.25 -6.77 17.58
N ALA A 110 5.80 -5.66 16.99
CA ALA A 110 5.54 -5.61 15.57
C ALA A 110 6.83 -5.94 14.81
N VAL A 111 6.75 -6.85 13.83
CA VAL A 111 7.89 -7.27 13.04
C VAL A 111 8.33 -6.09 12.17
N SER A 112 9.52 -5.56 12.45
CA SER A 112 10.11 -4.39 11.78
C SER A 112 11.32 -4.74 10.90
N SER A 113 11.66 -6.03 10.80
CA SER A 113 12.83 -6.47 10.05
C SER A 113 12.73 -7.92 9.59
N ILE A 114 13.46 -8.23 8.52
CA ILE A 114 13.69 -9.60 8.05
C ILE A 114 15.10 -10.01 8.46
N GLN A 115 15.19 -11.06 9.27
CA GLN A 115 16.43 -11.71 9.66
C GLN A 115 16.51 -13.07 8.96
N ILE A 116 17.58 -13.28 8.20
CA ILE A 116 17.81 -14.55 7.49
C ILE A 116 18.15 -15.64 8.51
N LYS A 117 17.59 -16.85 8.37
CA LYS A 117 17.89 -17.96 9.30
C LYS A 117 19.09 -18.76 8.84
N HIS A 118 19.20 -19.04 7.54
CA HIS A 118 20.29 -19.80 6.94
C HIS A 118 21.02 -18.96 5.92
N GLY A 119 22.36 -18.96 6.00
CA GLY A 119 23.17 -18.26 5.01
C GLY A 119 22.96 -18.79 3.60
N GLY A 120 23.10 -17.89 2.62
CA GLY A 120 22.89 -18.17 1.21
C GLY A 120 22.95 -16.90 0.37
N LYS A 121 22.69 -17.02 -0.92
CA LYS A 121 22.66 -15.89 -1.86
C LYS A 121 21.27 -15.26 -1.91
N VAL A 122 21.22 -13.94 -1.81
CA VAL A 122 19.99 -13.17 -1.93
C VAL A 122 19.51 -13.16 -3.39
N ARG A 123 18.22 -13.39 -3.60
CA ARG A 123 17.54 -13.23 -4.89
C ARG A 123 16.32 -12.34 -4.73
N PHE A 124 16.16 -11.42 -5.68
CA PHE A 124 15.01 -10.53 -5.70
C PHE A 124 13.93 -11.10 -6.62
N HIS A 125 12.69 -11.11 -6.13
CA HIS A 125 11.51 -11.49 -6.88
C HIS A 125 10.56 -10.30 -6.90
N ASN A 126 10.26 -9.80 -8.10
CA ASN A 126 9.38 -8.65 -8.32
C ASN A 126 9.76 -7.40 -7.50
N ILE A 127 11.05 -7.24 -7.15
CA ILE A 127 11.54 -6.07 -6.41
C ILE A 127 11.94 -5.00 -7.41
N LYS A 128 11.19 -3.90 -7.41
CA LYS A 128 11.68 -2.61 -7.92
C LYS A 128 12.22 -1.82 -6.74
N HIS A 129 13.44 -1.31 -6.87
CA HIS A 129 14.10 -0.56 -5.82
C HIS A 129 14.75 0.70 -6.38
N VAL A 130 14.93 1.69 -5.52
CA VAL A 130 15.70 2.89 -5.78
C VAL A 130 16.90 2.96 -4.86
N GLN A 131 18.02 3.46 -5.37
CA GLN A 131 19.23 3.63 -4.59
C GLN A 131 19.08 4.86 -3.68
N HIS A 132 19.14 4.64 -2.38
CA HIS A 132 19.21 5.69 -1.36
C HIS A 132 20.59 5.67 -0.68
N LYS A 133 20.89 6.70 0.14
CA LYS A 133 22.18 6.82 0.86
C LYS A 133 22.41 5.67 1.83
N ASP A 134 21.34 5.22 2.49
CA ASP A 134 21.39 4.19 3.54
C ASP A 134 21.20 2.75 3.02
N GLY A 135 20.88 2.58 1.73
CA GLY A 135 20.61 1.27 1.14
C GLY A 135 19.65 1.32 -0.06
N LEU A 136 19.05 0.18 -0.37
CA LEU A 136 18.07 0.03 -1.44
C LEU A 136 16.66 0.17 -0.86
N VAL A 137 15.90 1.15 -1.32
CA VAL A 137 14.53 1.38 -0.84
C VAL A 137 13.54 0.73 -1.81
N VAL A 138 12.66 -0.13 -1.30
CA VAL A 138 11.70 -0.89 -2.10
C VAL A 138 10.50 -0.03 -2.50
N VAL A 139 10.29 0.11 -3.82
CA VAL A 139 9.18 0.87 -4.42
C VAL A 139 8.09 -0.03 -5.04
N SER A 140 8.23 -1.35 -4.94
CA SER A 140 7.20 -2.32 -5.37
C SER A 140 6.41 -2.88 -4.20
N ARG A 141 5.08 -2.99 -4.35
CA ARG A 141 4.18 -3.55 -3.32
C ARG A 141 4.17 -5.07 -3.25
N SER A 142 4.62 -5.75 -4.30
CA SER A 142 4.66 -7.21 -4.43
C SER A 142 6.10 -7.76 -4.34
N ALA A 143 6.97 -7.08 -3.59
CA ALA A 143 8.36 -7.45 -3.45
C ALA A 143 8.54 -8.70 -2.58
N GLU A 144 9.34 -9.65 -3.06
CA GLU A 144 9.75 -10.82 -2.29
C GLU A 144 11.27 -11.00 -2.33
N LEU A 145 11.85 -11.27 -1.18
CA LEU A 145 13.27 -11.57 -1.01
C LEU A 145 13.42 -13.05 -0.72
N ALA A 146 14.15 -13.76 -1.58
CA ALA A 146 14.46 -15.17 -1.40
C ALA A 146 15.94 -15.36 -1.06
N VAL A 147 16.24 -16.42 -0.32
CA VAL A 147 17.62 -16.84 -0.01
C VAL A 147 17.84 -18.22 -0.63
N ALA A 148 18.79 -18.30 -1.56
CA ALA A 148 19.14 -19.52 -2.28
C ALA A 148 20.40 -20.18 -1.68
N ASP A 149 20.44 -21.52 -1.68
CA ASP A 149 21.65 -22.29 -1.37
C ASP A 149 22.69 -22.24 -2.50
N GLU A 150 23.87 -22.82 -2.28
CA GLU A 150 24.94 -22.92 -3.29
C GLU A 150 24.51 -23.68 -4.55
N LEU A 151 23.47 -24.52 -4.45
CA LEU A 151 22.88 -25.29 -5.55
C LEU A 151 21.75 -24.50 -6.25
N GLY A 152 21.49 -23.25 -5.85
CA GLY A 152 20.50 -22.37 -6.44
C GLY A 152 19.04 -22.65 -6.05
N ARG A 153 18.79 -23.51 -5.06
CA ARG A 153 17.45 -23.80 -4.52
C ARG A 153 17.09 -22.78 -3.45
N GLU A 154 15.88 -22.23 -3.54
CA GLU A 154 15.37 -21.28 -2.55
C GLU A 154 15.02 -22.00 -1.26
N ARG A 155 15.67 -21.61 -0.15
CA ARG A 155 15.41 -22.16 1.18
C ARG A 155 14.41 -21.32 1.96
N GLU A 156 14.48 -20.01 1.76
CA GLU A 156 13.67 -19.03 2.47
C GLU A 156 13.12 -18.03 1.45
N ARG A 157 11.89 -17.58 1.68
CA ARG A 157 11.21 -16.54 0.90
C ARG A 157 10.43 -15.67 1.85
N TYR A 158 10.66 -14.36 1.77
CA TYR A 158 10.10 -13.35 2.64
C TYR A 158 9.38 -12.29 1.81
N LYS A 159 8.17 -11.91 2.22
CA LYS A 159 7.50 -10.73 1.66
C LYS A 159 8.15 -9.48 2.21
N VAL A 160 8.53 -8.56 1.32
CA VAL A 160 9.15 -7.29 1.67
C VAL A 160 8.11 -6.18 1.43
N PRO A 161 7.75 -5.39 2.47
CA PRO A 161 6.77 -4.33 2.29
C PRO A 161 7.35 -3.17 1.45
N TYR A 162 6.45 -2.42 0.80
CA TYR A 162 6.79 -1.13 0.19
C TYR A 162 7.34 -0.20 1.27
N GLY A 163 8.42 0.52 0.98
CA GLY A 163 9.07 1.35 2.01
C GLY A 163 10.26 0.69 2.70
N ALA A 164 10.43 -0.63 2.56
CA ALA A 164 11.49 -1.33 3.27
C ALA A 164 12.87 -0.89 2.76
N LEU A 165 13.79 -0.69 3.69
CA LEU A 165 15.20 -0.49 3.42
C LEU A 165 15.90 -1.84 3.39
N ILE A 166 16.32 -2.26 2.21
CA ILE A 166 17.16 -3.44 2.00
C ILE A 166 18.62 -3.01 2.09
N THR A 167 19.38 -3.65 2.98
CA THR A 167 20.81 -3.35 3.20
C THR A 167 21.73 -4.21 2.34
N VAL A 168 21.20 -5.28 1.74
CA VAL A 168 21.96 -6.27 0.97
C VAL A 168 21.50 -6.31 -0.49
N PRO A 169 22.38 -6.06 -1.47
CA PRO A 169 22.06 -6.14 -2.89
C PRO A 169 21.79 -7.57 -3.38
N GLU A 170 21.19 -7.67 -4.56
CA GLU A 170 20.93 -8.96 -5.20
C GLU A 170 22.23 -9.74 -5.50
N GLY A 171 22.22 -11.04 -5.24
CA GLY A 171 23.33 -11.95 -5.49
C GLY A 171 24.41 -11.95 -4.40
N GLU A 172 24.33 -11.06 -3.42
CA GLU A 172 25.26 -11.05 -2.29
C GLU A 172 25.03 -12.24 -1.34
N GLU A 173 26.13 -12.73 -0.77
CA GLU A 173 26.10 -13.80 0.21
C GLU A 173 25.79 -13.25 1.61
N THR A 174 24.81 -13.87 2.26
CA THR A 174 24.36 -13.49 3.59
C THR A 174 24.61 -14.62 4.57
N LYS A 175 24.78 -14.27 5.84
CA LYS A 175 24.93 -15.24 6.93
C LYS A 175 23.62 -15.41 7.68
N GLY A 176 23.42 -16.60 8.25
CA GLY A 176 22.33 -16.82 9.19
C GLY A 176 22.45 -15.84 10.37
N GLY A 177 21.34 -15.21 10.71
CA GLY A 177 21.23 -14.17 11.73
C GLY A 177 21.40 -12.73 11.22
N GLN A 178 21.71 -12.51 9.94
CA GLN A 178 21.86 -11.17 9.38
C GLN A 178 20.49 -10.53 9.07
N ILE A 179 20.33 -9.26 9.44
CA ILE A 179 19.17 -8.45 9.07
C ILE A 179 19.41 -7.92 7.66
N VAL A 180 18.47 -8.19 6.75
CA VAL A 180 18.60 -7.82 5.33
C VAL A 180 17.59 -6.78 4.87
N ALA A 181 16.49 -6.62 5.60
CA ALA A 181 15.51 -5.58 5.35
C ALA A 181 14.96 -5.04 6.66
N THR A 182 14.73 -3.73 6.72
CA THR A 182 14.13 -3.04 7.87
C THR A 182 13.05 -2.06 7.41
N TRP A 183 12.03 -1.85 8.25
CA TRP A 183 10.99 -0.85 8.02
C TRP A 183 10.39 -0.41 9.36
N ASP A 184 9.66 0.69 9.34
CA ASP A 184 8.86 1.11 10.48
C ASP A 184 7.52 0.35 10.47
N PRO A 185 7.21 -0.46 11.48
CA PRO A 185 5.99 -1.25 11.50
C PRO A 185 4.72 -0.43 11.80
N HIS A 186 4.87 0.82 12.26
CA HIS A 186 3.75 1.69 12.60
C HIS A 186 3.48 2.72 11.51
N THR A 187 4.27 2.77 10.45
CA THR A 187 4.06 3.74 9.38
C THR A 187 4.15 3.10 8.01
N HIS A 188 3.28 3.53 7.09
CA HIS A 188 3.45 3.28 5.67
C HIS A 188 4.14 4.50 5.07
N PRO A 189 5.43 4.40 4.70
CA PRO A 189 6.13 5.52 4.07
C PRO A 189 5.65 5.69 2.63
N ILE A 190 5.60 6.92 2.14
CA ILE A 190 5.52 7.21 0.70
C ILE A 190 6.91 7.66 0.25
N ILE A 191 7.47 6.94 -0.71
CA ILE A 191 8.84 7.11 -1.19
C ILE A 191 8.85 7.97 -2.44
N VAL A 192 9.86 8.84 -2.56
CA VAL A 192 10.08 9.60 -3.80
C VAL A 192 10.90 8.81 -4.80
N GLU A 193 10.44 8.78 -6.04
CA GLU A 193 11.18 8.15 -7.15
C GLU A 193 12.00 9.15 -7.98
N VAL A 194 11.88 10.45 -7.69
CA VAL A 194 12.53 11.54 -8.44
C VAL A 194 13.22 12.52 -7.51
N GLU A 195 14.29 13.15 -7.99
CA GLU A 195 14.94 14.25 -7.29
C GLU A 195 14.30 15.60 -7.66
N GLY A 196 14.26 16.53 -6.70
CA GLY A 196 13.76 17.88 -6.97
C GLY A 196 13.39 18.64 -5.70
N LYS A 197 12.56 19.67 -5.87
CA LYS A 197 12.01 20.45 -4.77
C LYS A 197 10.56 20.08 -4.52
N VAL A 198 10.20 19.97 -3.25
CA VAL A 198 8.84 19.77 -2.79
C VAL A 198 8.04 21.04 -3.05
N GLN A 199 6.87 20.89 -3.66
CA GLN A 199 5.85 21.92 -3.79
C GLN A 199 4.54 21.40 -3.20
N PHE A 200 4.03 22.08 -2.20
CA PHE A 200 2.73 21.77 -1.62
C PHE A 200 1.60 22.30 -2.51
N THR A 201 0.53 21.52 -2.65
CA THR A 201 -0.70 21.91 -3.36
C THR A 201 -1.88 21.49 -2.51
N ASP A 202 -2.87 22.38 -2.38
CA ASP A 202 -4.06 22.18 -1.54
C ASP A 202 -3.70 21.86 -0.06
N MET A 203 -2.59 22.41 0.44
CA MET A 203 -2.15 22.29 1.83
C MET A 203 -2.17 23.66 2.51
N GLU A 204 -3.33 24.03 3.03
CA GLU A 204 -3.57 25.24 3.83
C GLU A 204 -3.74 24.90 5.31
N GLU A 205 -3.04 25.66 6.16
CA GLU A 205 -3.06 25.53 7.62
C GLU A 205 -4.47 25.75 8.20
N ASN A 206 -4.88 24.90 9.14
CA ASN A 206 -6.20 24.86 9.77
C ASN A 206 -7.39 24.65 8.81
N ILE A 207 -7.14 24.41 7.51
CA ILE A 207 -8.16 24.11 6.51
C ILE A 207 -8.02 22.67 6.02
N THR A 208 -6.80 22.28 5.67
CA THR A 208 -6.49 20.92 5.18
C THR A 208 -5.39 20.24 5.97
N VAL A 209 -4.52 21.00 6.63
CA VAL A 209 -3.40 20.48 7.41
C VAL A 209 -3.24 21.21 8.73
N ASN A 210 -2.75 20.51 9.75
CA ASN A 210 -2.37 21.07 11.05
C ASN A 210 -0.86 20.97 11.25
N TYR A 211 -0.25 22.04 11.74
CA TYR A 211 1.16 22.03 12.13
C TYR A 211 1.26 21.66 13.62
N GLN A 212 1.83 20.50 13.90
CA GLN A 212 2.15 20.05 15.25
C GLN A 212 3.65 20.15 15.47
N THR A 213 4.08 20.97 16.42
CA THR A 213 5.48 20.99 16.84
C THR A 213 5.65 20.08 18.03
N ASP A 214 6.51 19.07 17.89
CA ASP A 214 6.86 18.18 18.99
C ASP A 214 7.76 18.94 19.98
N GLU A 215 7.30 19.07 21.22
CA GLU A 215 8.00 19.80 22.29
C GLU A 215 9.33 19.14 22.69
N LEU A 216 9.48 17.82 22.47
CA LEU A 216 10.70 17.09 22.82
C LEU A 216 11.79 17.22 21.75
N THR A 217 11.42 17.14 20.48
CA THR A 217 12.37 17.15 19.35
C THR A 217 12.52 18.51 18.71
N GLY A 218 11.58 19.44 18.94
CA GLY A 218 11.50 20.73 18.28
C GLY A 218 11.19 20.64 16.78
N LEU A 219 10.85 19.45 16.28
CA LEU A 219 10.51 19.21 14.90
C LEU A 219 9.03 19.53 14.67
N THR A 220 8.75 20.28 13.61
CA THR A 220 7.39 20.56 13.16
C THR A 220 6.94 19.50 12.18
N ASN A 221 5.90 18.77 12.55
CA ASN A 221 5.19 17.83 11.70
C ASN A 221 3.91 18.48 11.17
N ILE A 222 3.54 18.12 9.94
CA ILE A 222 2.32 18.55 9.28
C ILE A 222 1.41 17.33 9.20
N GLU A 223 0.25 17.41 9.80
CA GLU A 223 -0.77 16.36 9.81
C GLU A 223 -1.92 16.73 8.88
N VAL A 224 -2.34 15.80 8.01
CA VAL A 224 -3.46 16.01 7.08
C VAL A 224 -4.79 15.75 7.78
N ILE A 225 -5.65 16.77 7.80
CA ILE A 225 -6.98 16.72 8.42
C ILE A 225 -7.92 15.82 7.59
N ASP A 226 -8.76 15.01 8.24
CA ASP A 226 -9.80 14.23 7.56
C ASP A 226 -10.83 15.15 6.88
N PRO A 227 -11.21 14.92 5.61
CA PRO A 227 -12.23 15.71 4.91
C PRO A 227 -13.55 15.94 5.68
N LYS A 228 -13.91 15.05 6.63
CA LYS A 228 -15.08 15.20 7.49
C LYS A 228 -14.95 16.35 8.49
N ASP A 229 -13.74 16.57 9.00
CA ASP A 229 -13.42 17.55 10.04
C ASP A 229 -12.98 18.90 9.45
N ARG A 230 -12.82 18.98 8.12
CA ARG A 230 -12.41 20.21 7.44
C ARG A 230 -13.53 21.26 7.40
N PRO A 231 -13.19 22.55 7.48
CA PRO A 231 -14.09 23.64 7.14
C PRO A 231 -14.66 23.52 5.72
N GLN A 232 -15.79 24.17 5.45
CA GLN A 232 -16.44 24.10 4.13
C GLN A 232 -15.53 24.51 2.97
N ALA A 233 -14.57 25.42 3.21
CA ALA A 233 -13.58 25.84 2.22
C ALA A 233 -12.58 24.72 1.80
N GLY A 234 -12.35 23.71 2.66
CA GLY A 234 -11.35 22.66 2.45
C GLY A 234 -11.90 21.27 2.13
N LYS A 235 -13.23 21.12 2.00
CA LYS A 235 -13.88 19.82 1.78
C LYS A 235 -13.53 19.17 0.44
N ASP A 236 -13.42 19.98 -0.60
CA ASP A 236 -13.10 19.49 -1.97
C ASP A 236 -11.60 19.53 -2.29
N MET A 237 -10.79 20.15 -1.42
CA MET A 237 -9.34 20.24 -1.57
C MET A 237 -8.68 18.88 -1.38
N ARG A 238 -7.67 18.57 -2.19
CA ARG A 238 -6.94 17.30 -2.15
C ARG A 238 -5.46 17.55 -1.87
N PRO A 239 -5.06 17.56 -0.58
CA PRO A 239 -3.67 17.73 -0.18
C PRO A 239 -2.76 16.80 -0.94
N LEU A 240 -1.79 17.38 -1.66
CA LEU A 240 -0.82 16.62 -2.42
C LEU A 240 0.54 17.32 -2.40
N ILE A 241 1.57 16.50 -2.53
CA ILE A 241 2.95 16.94 -2.66
C ILE A 241 3.40 16.70 -4.09
N ARG A 242 3.81 17.77 -4.77
CA ARG A 242 4.36 17.71 -6.12
C ARG A 242 5.88 17.90 -6.07
N VAL A 243 6.60 17.24 -6.95
CA VAL A 243 8.04 17.46 -7.12
C VAL A 243 8.28 18.35 -8.34
N VAL A 244 9.02 19.43 -8.14
CA VAL A 244 9.36 20.42 -9.17
C VAL A 244 10.87 20.56 -9.37
N ASP A 245 11.26 20.94 -10.58
CA ASP A 245 12.65 21.27 -10.92
C ASP A 245 13.05 22.65 -10.35
N ALA A 246 14.31 23.04 -10.54
CA ALA A 246 14.81 24.34 -10.12
C ALA A 246 14.09 25.55 -10.77
N LYS A 247 13.31 25.32 -11.84
CA LYS A 247 12.53 26.34 -12.56
C LYS A 247 11.04 26.29 -12.20
N GLY A 248 10.64 25.46 -11.24
CA GLY A 248 9.26 25.30 -10.79
C GLY A 248 8.37 24.47 -11.73
N LYS A 249 8.95 23.74 -12.69
CA LYS A 249 8.20 22.82 -13.57
C LYS A 249 8.08 21.45 -12.92
N PRO A 250 6.93 20.76 -13.07
CA PRO A 250 6.76 19.42 -12.51
C PRO A 250 7.77 18.44 -13.13
N VAL A 251 8.47 17.70 -12.26
CA VAL A 251 9.31 16.57 -12.67
C VAL A 251 8.39 15.40 -13.01
N CYS A 252 8.67 14.67 -14.09
CA CYS A 252 7.88 13.49 -14.48
C CYS A 252 8.43 12.24 -13.79
N MET A 253 7.55 11.27 -13.49
CA MET A 253 7.96 10.00 -12.89
C MET A 253 8.84 9.18 -13.86
N PRO A 254 9.79 8.37 -13.36
CA PRO A 254 10.65 7.56 -14.22
C PRO A 254 9.82 6.59 -15.07
N GLY A 255 9.95 6.68 -16.40
CA GLY A 255 9.26 5.79 -17.33
C GLY A 255 7.81 6.16 -17.67
N THR A 256 7.29 7.30 -17.19
CA THR A 256 5.99 7.84 -17.60
C THR A 256 6.05 9.36 -17.80
N ASP A 257 5.21 9.91 -18.68
CA ASP A 257 5.06 11.36 -18.84
C ASP A 257 4.15 11.99 -17.75
N ALA A 258 3.82 11.21 -16.71
CA ALA A 258 2.99 11.67 -15.62
C ALA A 258 3.82 12.52 -14.63
N PRO A 259 3.30 13.67 -14.15
CA PRO A 259 3.99 14.48 -13.16
C PRO A 259 4.10 13.73 -11.82
N ALA A 260 5.24 13.86 -11.15
CA ALA A 260 5.48 13.30 -9.83
C ALA A 260 4.63 14.02 -8.78
N GLN A 261 3.48 13.45 -8.48
CA GLN A 261 2.48 13.96 -7.55
C GLN A 261 2.10 12.85 -6.58
N TYR A 262 2.17 13.13 -5.28
CA TYR A 262 1.87 12.21 -4.21
C TYR A 262 0.69 12.74 -3.41
N PHE A 263 -0.46 12.10 -3.54
CA PHE A 263 -1.66 12.46 -2.78
C PHE A 263 -1.51 12.02 -1.32
N LEU A 264 -1.91 12.89 -0.39
CA LEU A 264 -1.85 12.61 1.04
C LEU A 264 -3.23 12.22 1.55
N PRO A 265 -3.45 10.96 1.97
CA PRO A 265 -4.70 10.59 2.63
C PRO A 265 -4.81 11.26 4.01
N ALA A 266 -6.03 11.27 4.55
CA ALA A 266 -6.32 11.73 5.90
C ALA A 266 -5.42 11.03 6.94
N GLY A 267 -4.92 11.78 7.92
CA GLY A 267 -4.03 11.28 8.98
C GLY A 267 -2.57 11.11 8.55
N SER A 268 -2.21 11.42 7.29
CA SER A 268 -0.80 11.42 6.86
C SER A 268 0.00 12.48 7.61
N ILE A 269 1.21 12.13 8.04
CA ILE A 269 2.13 13.03 8.74
C ILE A 269 3.36 13.26 7.87
N THR A 270 3.74 14.51 7.62
CA THR A 270 4.98 14.87 6.91
C THR A 270 5.81 15.86 7.71
N GLY A 271 7.11 15.61 7.82
CA GLY A 271 8.07 16.53 8.46
C GLY A 271 8.73 17.49 7.48
N LEU A 272 8.31 17.49 6.20
CA LEU A 272 8.91 18.31 5.16
C LEU A 272 8.36 19.72 5.16
N LYS A 273 9.18 20.65 4.67
CA LYS A 273 8.80 22.05 4.43
C LYS A 273 8.58 22.27 2.95
N ASP A 274 7.68 23.19 2.60
CA ASP A 274 7.50 23.61 1.22
C ASP A 274 8.81 24.19 0.67
N GLY A 275 9.20 23.77 -0.53
CA GLY A 275 10.48 24.11 -1.16
C GLY A 275 11.70 23.31 -0.69
N ALA A 276 11.53 22.32 0.20
CA ALA A 276 12.62 21.44 0.61
C ALA A 276 13.18 20.62 -0.56
N GLU A 277 14.49 20.41 -0.59
CA GLU A 277 15.15 19.54 -1.56
C GLU A 277 15.05 18.08 -1.11
N ILE A 278 14.65 17.22 -2.03
CA ILE A 278 14.46 15.78 -1.82
C ILE A 278 15.21 15.01 -2.89
N GLY A 279 15.81 13.89 -2.46
CA GLY A 279 16.47 12.93 -3.33
C GLY A 279 15.60 11.73 -3.63
N VAL A 280 16.05 10.94 -4.59
CA VAL A 280 15.44 9.63 -4.88
C VAL A 280 15.58 8.72 -3.66
N GLY A 281 14.49 8.05 -3.29
CA GLY A 281 14.42 7.15 -2.13
C GLY A 281 14.09 7.83 -0.80
N ASP A 282 13.96 9.16 -0.77
CA ASP A 282 13.53 9.87 0.44
C ASP A 282 12.08 9.50 0.81
N VAL A 283 11.75 9.57 2.09
CA VAL A 283 10.39 9.36 2.59
C VAL A 283 9.74 10.72 2.84
N ILE A 284 8.63 11.02 2.15
CA ILE A 284 7.95 12.33 2.26
C ILE A 284 6.92 12.31 3.40
N PRO A 285 5.72 11.72 3.25
CA PRO A 285 4.80 11.48 4.36
C PRO A 285 4.90 10.04 4.90
N ARG A 286 4.56 9.90 6.17
CA ARG A 286 4.30 8.63 6.85
C ARG A 286 2.81 8.55 7.13
N ILE A 287 2.18 7.47 6.74
CA ILE A 287 0.78 7.19 7.14
C ILE A 287 0.86 6.34 8.41
N PRO A 288 0.48 6.87 9.58
CA PRO A 288 0.44 6.07 10.79
C PRO A 288 -0.57 4.93 10.59
N GLN A 289 -0.13 3.70 10.85
CA GLN A 289 -1.04 2.58 11.03
C GLN A 289 -1.53 2.60 12.46
N GLU A 290 -2.86 2.63 12.63
CA GLU A 290 -3.44 2.32 13.93
C GLU A 290 -3.02 0.91 14.34
N SER A 291 -2.27 0.82 15.43
CA SER A 291 -2.06 -0.44 16.14
C SER A 291 -3.41 -0.88 16.71
N SER A 292 -4.08 -1.82 16.03
CA SER A 292 -5.26 -2.52 16.56
C SER A 292 -4.88 -3.45 17.71
#